data_AF-A0A3D0CXU6-F1
#
_entry.id   AF-A0A3D0CXU6-F1
#
_cell.length_a   1.000
_cell.length_b   1.000
_cell.length_c   1.000
_cell.angle_alpha   90.00
_cell.angle_beta   90.00
_cell.angle_gamma   90.00
#
_symmetry.space_group_name_H-M   'P 1'
#
loop_
_entity.id
_entity.type
_entity.pdbx_description
1 polymer ?
#
loop_
_entity_poly.entity_id
_entity_poly.type
_entity_poly.pdbx_seq_one_letter_code
_entity_poly.pdbx_strand_id
1 'polypeptide(L)'
;MASDIHRTIEAVWRIEAARLIAGLARIVGDLGLAEDLAQDALVIALERWPETGIPNKPGAWLMATAKHRAIDRLRRLKLAERKYEELARELARHHEMTELDFDAAVDDDVGDDLLGLIFTACHPVLSTEARVALALRLLGGLTTREIARAFLVPEATVAQRIVRAKRTLAAAR
;
A
#
# COMPACT_ATOMS: atom_id res chain seq x y z
N MET A 1 -0.32 29.51 5.39
CA MET A 1 0.82 28.56 5.44
C MET A 1 0.35 27.11 5.62
N ALA A 2 -0.36 26.75 6.70
CA ALA A 2 -0.84 25.37 6.89
C ALA A 2 -1.70 24.85 5.72
N SER A 3 -2.63 25.66 5.20
CA SER A 3 -3.45 25.27 4.03
C SER A 3 -2.64 25.05 2.75
N ASP A 4 -1.46 25.66 2.61
CA ASP A 4 -0.64 25.57 1.41
C ASP A 4 0.19 24.28 1.43
N ILE A 5 0.75 23.96 2.61
CA ILE A 5 1.49 22.71 2.82
C ILE A 5 0.60 21.47 2.62
N HIS A 6 -0.66 21.52 3.06
CA HIS A 6 -1.60 20.41 2.87
C HIS A 6 -1.92 20.18 1.38
N ARG A 7 -2.04 21.24 0.57
CA ARG A 7 -2.22 21.10 -0.88
C ARG A 7 -0.98 20.51 -1.55
N THR A 8 0.20 20.92 -1.11
CA THR A 8 1.46 20.37 -1.64
C THR A 8 1.58 18.88 -1.27
N ILE A 9 1.21 18.49 -0.06
CA ILE A 9 1.15 17.08 0.36
C ILE A 9 0.17 16.30 -0.52
N GLU A 10 -1.04 16.83 -0.77
CA GLU A 10 -2.02 16.20 -1.65
C GLU A 10 -1.47 16.02 -3.08
N ALA A 11 -0.80 17.04 -3.63
CA ALA A 11 -0.19 16.97 -4.95
C ALA A 11 0.91 15.91 -5.03
N VAL A 12 1.82 15.88 -4.04
CA VAL A 12 2.85 14.85 -3.91
C VAL A 12 2.21 13.47 -3.84
N TRP A 13 1.17 13.30 -3.02
CA TRP A 13 0.48 12.03 -2.87
C TRP A 13 -0.14 11.56 -4.18
N ARG A 14 -0.81 12.44 -4.94
CA ARG A 14 -1.37 12.08 -6.25
C ARG A 14 -0.32 11.61 -7.24
N ILE A 15 0.89 12.17 -7.19
CA ILE A 15 2.00 11.80 -8.09
C ILE A 15 2.66 10.49 -7.65
N GLU A 16 2.84 10.30 -6.35
CA GLU A 16 3.69 9.22 -5.82
C GLU A 16 2.90 7.96 -5.41
N ALA A 17 1.61 8.06 -5.12
CA ALA A 17 0.83 6.97 -4.51
C ALA A 17 0.86 5.68 -5.34
N ALA A 18 0.66 5.77 -6.66
CA ALA A 18 0.61 4.59 -7.53
C ALA A 18 1.94 3.80 -7.48
N ARG A 19 3.06 4.51 -7.62
CA ARG A 19 4.41 3.94 -7.58
C ARG A 19 4.77 3.40 -6.20
N LEU A 20 4.39 4.12 -5.15
CA LEU A 20 4.59 3.69 -3.76
C LEU A 20 3.83 2.39 -3.47
N ILE A 21 2.54 2.34 -3.81
CA ILE A 21 1.69 1.15 -3.61
C ILE A 21 2.21 -0.02 -4.44
N ALA A 22 2.64 0.21 -5.68
CA ALA A 22 3.22 -0.81 -6.53
C ALA A 22 4.45 -1.48 -5.88
N GLY A 23 5.43 -0.67 -5.45
CA GLY A 23 6.64 -1.20 -4.80
C GLY A 23 6.33 -1.91 -3.47
N LEU A 24 5.39 -1.39 -2.68
CA LEU A 24 4.95 -2.05 -1.45
C LEU A 24 4.22 -3.37 -1.73
N ALA A 25 3.37 -3.42 -2.76
CA ALA A 25 2.64 -4.63 -3.15
C ALA A 25 3.59 -5.74 -3.61
N ARG A 26 4.68 -5.40 -4.31
CA ARG A 26 5.75 -6.37 -4.63
C ARG A 26 6.38 -6.96 -3.38
N ILE A 27 6.67 -6.12 -2.38
CA ILE A 27 7.31 -6.53 -1.14
C ILE A 27 6.39 -7.40 -0.28
N VAL A 28 5.16 -6.96 -0.03
CA VAL A 28 4.26 -7.62 0.93
C VAL A 28 3.36 -8.67 0.27
N GLY A 29 3.26 -8.67 -1.06
CA GLY A 29 2.47 -9.63 -1.83
C GLY A 29 0.96 -9.50 -1.64
N ASP A 30 0.50 -8.41 -1.04
CA ASP A 30 -0.92 -8.12 -0.79
C ASP A 30 -1.18 -6.64 -1.07
N LEU A 31 -2.06 -6.37 -2.04
CA LEU A 31 -2.39 -5.03 -2.49
C LEU A 31 -3.15 -4.21 -1.44
N GLY A 32 -4.02 -4.85 -0.66
CA GLY A 32 -4.73 -4.18 0.43
C GLY A 32 -3.76 -3.75 1.52
N LEU A 33 -2.86 -4.65 1.92
CA LEU A 33 -1.83 -4.36 2.91
C LEU A 33 -0.85 -3.28 2.42
N ALA A 34 -0.49 -3.29 1.14
CA ALA A 34 0.36 -2.28 0.54
C ALA A 34 -0.27 -0.88 0.60
N GLU A 35 -1.57 -0.76 0.31
CA GLU A 35 -2.30 0.50 0.45
C GLU A 35 -2.33 0.99 1.90
N ASP A 36 -2.63 0.11 2.86
CA ASP A 36 -2.67 0.47 4.27
C ASP A 36 -1.32 1.03 4.74
N LEU A 37 -0.22 0.38 4.35
CA LEU A 37 1.14 0.85 4.67
C LEU A 37 1.48 2.19 4.02
N ALA A 38 1.05 2.40 2.77
CA ALA A 38 1.23 3.66 2.08
C ALA A 38 0.44 4.79 2.77
N GLN A 39 -0.78 4.50 3.23
CA GLN A 39 -1.61 5.46 3.97
C GLN A 39 -1.02 5.78 5.36
N ASP A 40 -0.49 4.80 6.09
CA ASP A 40 0.23 5.03 7.34
C ASP A 40 1.40 6.00 7.14
N ALA A 41 2.16 5.86 6.05
CA ALA A 41 3.25 6.77 5.72
C ALA A 41 2.75 8.19 5.38
N LEU A 42 1.61 8.30 4.68
CA LEU A 42 0.96 9.59 4.41
C LEU A 42 0.52 10.29 5.70
N VAL A 43 -0.06 9.55 6.66
CA VAL A 43 -0.46 10.10 7.96
C VAL A 43 0.76 10.71 8.67
N ILE A 44 1.89 10.00 8.71
CA ILE A 44 3.11 10.54 9.33
C ILE A 44 3.62 11.78 8.56
N ALA A 45 3.52 11.79 7.22
CA ALA A 45 3.87 12.97 6.44
C ALA A 45 3.00 14.17 6.79
N LEU A 46 1.69 13.97 6.93
CA LEU A 46 0.72 14.99 7.32
C LEU A 46 0.98 15.54 8.72
N GLU A 47 1.48 14.72 9.64
CA GLU A 47 1.87 15.15 10.99
C GLU A 47 3.21 15.89 11.00
N ARG A 48 4.21 15.39 10.27
CA ARG A 48 5.61 15.85 10.40
C ARG A 48 5.99 16.98 9.46
N TRP A 49 5.57 16.92 8.19
CA TRP A 49 5.99 17.90 7.18
C TRP A 49 5.50 19.32 7.42
N PRO A 50 4.37 19.59 8.11
CA PRO A 50 4.02 20.94 8.51
C PRO A 50 5.05 21.63 9.41
N GLU A 51 5.76 20.86 10.23
CA GLU A 51 6.78 21.36 11.15
C GLU A 51 8.18 21.34 10.53
N THR A 52 8.52 20.26 9.82
CA THR A 52 9.88 20.04 9.30
C THR A 52 10.09 20.51 7.86
N GLY A 53 9.01 20.90 7.18
CA GLY A 53 9.01 21.08 5.74
C GLY A 53 8.94 19.75 4.96
N ILE A 54 8.68 19.87 3.66
CA ILE A 54 8.59 18.74 2.73
C ILE A 54 10.01 18.36 2.26
N PRO A 55 10.41 17.08 2.35
CA PRO A 55 11.72 16.64 1.88
C PRO A 55 11.92 16.84 0.37
N ASN A 56 13.17 17.02 -0.08
CA ASN A 56 13.51 17.16 -1.51
C ASN A 56 13.09 15.96 -2.38
N LYS A 57 13.07 14.76 -1.78
CA LYS A 57 12.65 13.50 -2.42
C LYS A 57 11.50 12.88 -1.63
N PRO A 58 10.26 13.41 -1.77
CA PRO A 58 9.15 13.00 -0.90
C PRO A 58 8.71 11.55 -1.14
N GLY A 59 8.73 11.07 -2.39
CA GLY A 59 8.40 9.67 -2.71
C GLY A 59 9.33 8.66 -2.03
N ALA A 60 10.65 8.93 -2.03
CA ALA A 60 11.64 8.09 -1.34
C ALA A 60 11.43 8.09 0.18
N TRP A 61 11.11 9.26 0.75
CA TRP A 61 10.79 9.37 2.18
C TRP A 61 9.54 8.58 2.55
N LEU A 62 8.49 8.63 1.72
CA LEU A 62 7.25 7.87 1.93
C LEU A 62 7.52 6.36 1.84
N MET A 63 8.29 5.91 0.85
CA MET A 63 8.68 4.50 0.71
C MET A 63 9.44 3.99 1.93
N ALA A 64 10.47 4.71 2.39
CA ALA A 64 11.23 4.35 3.58
C ALA A 64 10.33 4.27 4.83
N THR A 65 9.43 5.25 5.00
CA THR A 65 8.48 5.29 6.12
C THR A 65 7.50 4.11 6.08
N ALA A 66 6.96 3.78 4.91
CA ALA A 66 6.06 2.64 4.74
C ALA A 66 6.77 1.30 4.99
N LYS A 67 8.03 1.15 4.54
CA LYS A 67 8.85 -0.03 4.83
C LYS A 67 9.07 -0.22 6.33
N HIS A 68 9.41 0.83 7.07
CA HIS A 68 9.53 0.75 8.53
C HIS A 68 8.21 0.33 9.18
N ARG A 69 7.07 0.85 8.72
CA ARG A 69 5.75 0.44 9.19
C ARG A 69 5.44 -1.03 8.89
N ALA A 70 5.86 -1.53 7.74
CA ALA A 70 5.72 -2.94 7.38
C ALA A 70 6.52 -3.83 8.34
N ILE A 71 7.78 -3.47 8.62
CA ILE A 71 8.63 -4.17 9.57
C ILE A 71 8.01 -4.17 10.97
N ASP A 72 7.53 -3.02 11.44
CA ASP A 72 6.88 -2.91 12.75
C ASP A 72 5.61 -3.76 12.84
N ARG A 73 4.84 -3.83 11.76
CA ARG A 73 3.67 -4.70 11.67
C ARG A 73 4.06 -6.17 11.72
N LEU A 74 5.08 -6.59 10.97
CA LEU A 74 5.61 -7.97 11.02
C LEU A 74 6.14 -8.32 12.42
N ARG A 75 6.83 -7.38 13.09
CA ARG A 75 7.27 -7.54 14.48
C ARG A 75 6.09 -7.72 15.43
N ARG A 76 5.02 -6.93 15.27
CA ARG A 76 3.80 -7.08 16.07
C ARG A 76 3.07 -8.39 15.81
N LEU A 77 2.98 -8.82 14.55
CA LEU A 77 2.39 -10.11 14.18
C LEU A 77 3.20 -11.26 14.76
N LYS A 78 4.53 -11.22 14.64
CA LYS A 78 5.42 -12.21 15.25
C LYS A 78 5.37 -12.19 16.77
N LEU A 79 5.17 -11.03 17.41
CA LEU A 79 4.97 -10.96 18.86
C LEU A 79 3.61 -11.53 19.26
N ALA A 80 2.56 -11.26 18.49
CA ALA A 80 1.24 -11.83 18.71
C ALA A 80 1.30 -13.35 18.52
N GLU A 81 1.89 -13.82 17.43
CA GLU A 81 2.18 -15.22 17.14
C GLU A 81 3.04 -15.83 18.24
N ARG A 82 4.09 -15.16 18.73
CA ARG A 82 4.90 -15.62 19.87
C ARG A 82 4.13 -15.70 21.18
N LYS A 83 3.11 -14.85 21.40
CA LYS A 83 2.20 -14.90 22.55
C LYS A 83 1.16 -16.02 22.40
N TYR A 84 0.67 -16.27 21.18
CA TYR A 84 -0.13 -17.45 20.85
C TYR A 84 0.70 -18.74 20.95
N GLU A 85 1.97 -18.70 20.56
CA GLU A 85 2.97 -19.76 20.73
C GLU A 85 3.44 -19.86 22.19
N GLU A 86 3.37 -18.82 23.00
CA GLU A 86 3.62 -18.90 24.46
C GLU A 86 2.49 -19.69 25.14
N LEU A 87 1.27 -19.59 24.60
CA LEU A 87 0.14 -20.47 24.89
C LEU A 87 0.29 -21.88 24.27
N ALA A 88 0.99 -22.02 23.14
CA ALA A 88 1.21 -23.30 22.45
C ALA A 88 2.57 -23.98 22.77
N ARG A 89 3.42 -23.38 23.62
CA ARG A 89 4.79 -23.82 23.95
C ARG A 89 4.86 -25.03 24.89
N GLU A 90 3.82 -25.87 24.84
CA GLU A 90 3.88 -27.29 25.19
C GLU A 90 4.63 -28.11 24.12
N LEU A 91 4.93 -27.57 22.92
CA LEU A 91 5.73 -28.26 21.89
C LEU A 91 6.84 -27.40 21.25
N ALA A 92 8.06 -27.56 21.77
CA ALA A 92 9.36 -27.65 21.07
C ALA A 92 9.83 -26.61 19.99
N ARG A 93 10.66 -25.65 20.44
CA ARG A 93 12.04 -25.27 20.00
C ARG A 93 12.40 -24.90 18.52
N HIS A 94 12.48 -23.57 18.29
CA HIS A 94 13.65 -22.70 17.91
C HIS A 94 14.19 -22.54 16.45
N HIS A 95 13.91 -21.34 15.89
CA HIS A 95 14.71 -20.35 15.06
C HIS A 95 15.32 -20.73 13.68
N GLU A 96 15.43 -19.85 12.65
CA GLU A 96 15.84 -18.42 12.58
C GLU A 96 15.48 -17.80 11.18
N MET A 97 15.30 -16.47 11.04
CA MET A 97 15.33 -15.79 9.72
C MET A 97 15.89 -14.36 9.87
N THR A 98 16.94 -14.07 9.10
CA THR A 98 17.88 -12.94 9.20
C THR A 98 17.62 -11.88 8.13
N GLU A 99 17.99 -10.63 8.43
CA GLU A 99 18.18 -9.52 7.49
C GLU A 99 19.04 -9.96 6.29
N LEU A 100 18.45 -10.01 5.09
CA LEU A 100 19.07 -9.90 3.78
C LEU A 100 17.91 -9.78 2.78
N ASP A 101 18.06 -8.90 1.78
CA ASP A 101 17.17 -8.70 0.62
C ASP A 101 16.12 -7.55 0.65
N PHE A 102 16.15 -6.66 1.64
CA PHE A 102 15.38 -5.40 1.53
C PHE A 102 16.12 -4.29 0.79
N ASP A 103 17.45 -4.33 0.73
CA ASP A 103 18.31 -3.36 0.04
C ASP A 103 18.49 -3.70 -1.45
N ALA A 104 18.57 -4.98 -1.84
CA ALA A 104 18.66 -5.34 -3.26
C ALA A 104 17.35 -5.07 -4.03
N ALA A 105 16.21 -5.09 -3.35
CA ALA A 105 14.93 -4.66 -3.91
C ALA A 105 14.82 -3.12 -4.12
N VAL A 106 15.80 -2.33 -3.65
CA VAL A 106 15.88 -0.86 -3.79
C VAL A 106 16.66 -0.46 -5.04
N ASP A 107 17.53 -1.33 -5.55
CA ASP A 107 18.45 -1.03 -6.66
C ASP A 107 17.96 -1.57 -8.02
N ASP A 108 16.80 -2.24 -8.04
CA ASP A 108 16.14 -2.59 -9.30
C ASP A 108 15.31 -1.40 -9.78
N ASP A 109 15.55 -1.01 -11.03
CA ASP A 109 15.04 0.21 -11.65
C ASP A 109 13.54 0.34 -11.36
N VAL A 110 13.16 1.44 -10.70
CA VAL A 110 11.82 1.77 -10.18
C VAL A 110 10.74 1.84 -11.31
N GLY A 111 11.10 1.47 -12.54
CA GLY A 111 10.27 1.50 -13.73
C GLY A 111 9.23 0.40 -13.85
N ASP A 112 9.48 -0.85 -13.39
CA ASP A 112 8.61 -1.99 -13.75
C ASP A 112 7.55 -2.37 -12.71
N ASP A 113 7.68 -1.90 -11.46
CA ASP A 113 6.68 -2.15 -10.41
C ASP A 113 5.30 -1.61 -10.79
N LEU A 114 5.25 -0.46 -11.46
CA LEU A 114 4.00 0.12 -11.95
C LEU A 114 3.33 -0.76 -13.01
N LEU A 115 4.12 -1.41 -13.88
CA LEU A 115 3.59 -2.35 -14.86
C LEU A 115 3.05 -3.61 -14.18
N GLY A 116 3.74 -4.12 -13.17
CA GLY A 116 3.23 -5.20 -12.31
C GLY A 116 1.89 -4.86 -11.65
N LEU A 117 1.73 -3.61 -11.18
CA LEU A 117 0.47 -3.12 -10.63
C LEU A 117 -0.63 -3.03 -11.71
N ILE A 118 -0.30 -2.58 -12.92
CA ILE A 118 -1.23 -2.56 -14.05
C ILE A 118 -1.74 -3.97 -14.35
N PHE A 119 -0.86 -4.96 -14.46
CA PHE A 119 -1.27 -6.34 -14.73
C PHE A 119 -2.12 -6.92 -13.60
N THR A 120 -1.76 -6.63 -12.36
CA THR A 120 -2.52 -7.05 -11.18
C THR A 120 -3.93 -6.44 -11.18
N ALA A 121 -4.06 -5.15 -11.47
CA ALA A 121 -5.35 -4.48 -11.59
C ALA A 121 -6.18 -5.02 -12.77
N CYS A 122 -5.53 -5.49 -13.82
CA CYS A 122 -6.15 -6.06 -15.01
C CYS A 122 -6.34 -7.59 -14.96
N HIS A 123 -6.09 -8.25 -13.82
CA HIS A 123 -6.09 -9.70 -13.74
C HIS A 123 -7.46 -10.32 -14.14
N PRO A 124 -7.50 -11.40 -14.95
CA PRO A 124 -8.74 -11.97 -15.47
C PRO A 124 -9.67 -12.57 -14.42
N VAL A 125 -9.16 -12.87 -13.21
CA VAL A 125 -9.97 -13.31 -12.06
C VAL A 125 -10.99 -12.25 -11.60
N LEU A 126 -10.74 -10.98 -11.93
CA LEU A 126 -11.64 -9.88 -11.62
C LEU A 126 -12.66 -9.67 -12.73
N SER A 127 -13.88 -9.27 -12.38
CA SER A 127 -14.85 -8.80 -13.39
C SER A 127 -14.33 -7.54 -14.10
N THR A 128 -14.82 -7.26 -15.31
CA THR A 128 -14.44 -6.04 -16.05
C THR A 128 -14.65 -4.77 -15.23
N GLU A 129 -15.79 -4.65 -14.55
CA GLU A 129 -16.07 -3.50 -13.69
C GLU A 129 -15.09 -3.38 -12.53
N ALA A 130 -14.69 -4.51 -11.94
CA ALA A 130 -13.70 -4.54 -10.86
C ALA A 130 -12.32 -4.11 -11.36
N ARG A 131 -11.87 -4.61 -12.52
CA ARG A 131 -10.61 -4.19 -13.14
C ARG A 131 -10.56 -2.68 -13.39
N VAL A 132 -11.60 -2.13 -14.01
CA VAL A 132 -11.69 -0.70 -14.31
C VAL A 132 -11.73 0.13 -13.03
N ALA A 133 -12.53 -0.26 -12.03
CA ALA A 133 -12.58 0.45 -10.75
C ALA A 133 -11.23 0.42 -10.01
N LEU A 134 -10.53 -0.71 -10.03
CA LEU A 134 -9.21 -0.85 -9.40
C LEU A 134 -8.16 0.00 -10.11
N ALA A 135 -8.13 -0.03 -11.44
CA ALA A 135 -7.20 0.77 -12.25
C ALA A 135 -7.40 2.28 -12.03
N LEU A 136 -8.65 2.76 -12.04
CA LEU A 136 -8.95 4.17 -11.77
C LEU A 136 -8.54 4.59 -10.36
N ARG A 137 -8.72 3.70 -9.37
CA ARG A 137 -8.37 3.98 -7.98
C ARG A 137 -6.85 4.03 -7.76
N LEU A 138 -6.14 3.03 -8.26
CA LEU A 138 -4.72 2.80 -7.97
C LEU A 138 -3.78 3.56 -8.88
N LEU A 139 -4.09 3.57 -10.18
CA LEU A 139 -3.24 4.14 -11.22
C LEU A 139 -3.71 5.55 -11.58
N GLY A 140 -5.04 5.73 -11.67
CA GLY A 140 -5.64 7.02 -11.95
C GLY A 140 -5.64 7.97 -10.74
N GLY A 141 -5.47 7.46 -9.52
CA GLY A 141 -5.52 8.25 -8.29
C GLY A 141 -6.91 8.84 -8.00
N LEU A 142 -7.97 8.33 -8.63
CA LEU A 142 -9.33 8.83 -8.43
C LEU A 142 -9.86 8.45 -7.04
N THR A 143 -10.66 9.34 -6.47
CA THR A 143 -11.45 9.07 -5.27
C THR A 143 -12.60 8.11 -5.57
N THR A 144 -13.04 7.36 -4.56
CA THR A 144 -14.21 6.48 -4.68
C THR A 144 -15.44 7.22 -5.20
N ARG A 145 -15.63 8.48 -4.75
CA ARG A 145 -16.68 9.38 -5.22
C ARG A 145 -16.57 9.75 -6.70
N GLU A 146 -15.36 10.04 -7.20
CA GLU A 146 -15.14 10.34 -8.63
C GLU A 146 -15.41 9.10 -9.49
N ILE A 147 -14.97 7.93 -9.04
CA ILE A 147 -15.23 6.67 -9.73
C ILE A 147 -16.74 6.36 -9.72
N ALA A 148 -17.43 6.57 -8.59
CA ALA A 148 -18.87 6.39 -8.49
C ALA A 148 -19.65 7.26 -9.47
N ARG A 149 -19.24 8.52 -9.65
CA ARG A 149 -19.79 9.41 -10.67
C ARG A 149 -19.52 8.91 -12.09
N ALA A 150 -18.32 8.41 -12.37
CA ALA A 150 -17.99 7.86 -13.69
C ALA A 150 -18.80 6.59 -14.02
N PHE A 151 -19.10 5.77 -13.01
CA PHE A 151 -19.91 4.56 -13.15
C PHE A 151 -21.43 4.80 -13.02
N LEU A 152 -21.87 5.99 -12.60
CA LEU A 152 -23.27 6.30 -12.29
C LEU A 152 -23.91 5.33 -11.29
N VAL A 153 -23.14 4.92 -10.27
CA VAL A 153 -23.61 4.05 -9.18
C VAL A 153 -23.36 4.69 -7.81
N PRO A 154 -24.02 4.23 -6.74
CA PRO A 154 -23.74 4.70 -5.38
C PRO A 154 -22.26 4.51 -4.99
N GLU A 155 -21.73 5.44 -4.20
CA GLU A 155 -20.34 5.39 -3.73
C GLU A 155 -20.04 4.09 -2.95
N ALA A 156 -21.01 3.62 -2.16
CA ALA A 156 -20.92 2.35 -1.45
C ALA A 156 -20.73 1.15 -2.39
N THR A 157 -21.33 1.17 -3.58
CA THR A 157 -21.20 0.11 -4.58
C THR A 157 -19.76 0.04 -5.12
N VAL A 158 -19.17 1.19 -5.43
CA VAL A 158 -17.76 1.26 -5.85
C VAL A 158 -16.81 0.86 -4.73
N ALA A 159 -17.05 1.35 -3.51
CA ALA A 159 -16.23 0.98 -2.34
C ALA A 159 -16.21 -0.54 -2.15
N GLN A 160 -17.38 -1.19 -2.12
CA GLN A 160 -17.46 -2.64 -1.98
C GLN A 160 -16.84 -3.37 -3.17
N ARG A 161 -16.97 -2.85 -4.39
CA ARG A 161 -16.36 -3.43 -5.59
C ARG A 161 -14.83 -3.44 -5.46
N ILE A 162 -14.22 -2.34 -5.03
CA ILE A 162 -12.77 -2.23 -4.82
C ILE A 162 -12.31 -3.19 -3.71
N VAL A 163 -13.01 -3.22 -2.57
CA VAL A 163 -12.66 -4.12 -1.45
C VAL A 163 -12.73 -5.59 -1.87
N ARG A 164 -13.82 -6.00 -2.54
CA ARG A 164 -13.97 -7.36 -3.04
C ARG A 164 -12.89 -7.72 -4.05
N ALA A 165 -12.58 -6.81 -4.97
CA ALA A 165 -11.53 -7.04 -5.97
C ALA A 165 -10.16 -7.29 -5.33
N LYS A 166 -9.75 -6.48 -4.35
CA LYS A 166 -8.50 -6.70 -3.60
C LYS A 166 -8.50 -8.06 -2.89
N ARG A 167 -9.62 -8.42 -2.25
CA ARG A 167 -9.76 -9.71 -1.57
C ARG A 167 -9.66 -10.88 -2.55
N THR A 168 -10.27 -10.76 -3.74
CA THR A 168 -10.16 -11.78 -4.80
C THR A 168 -8.72 -11.92 -5.28
N LEU A 169 -8.00 -10.82 -5.49
CA LEU A 169 -6.58 -10.87 -5.87
C LEU A 169 -5.71 -11.53 -4.79
N ALA A 170 -5.92 -11.19 -3.52
CA ALA A 170 -5.19 -11.79 -2.41
C ALA A 170 -5.48 -13.29 -2.25
N ALA A 171 -6.70 -13.74 -2.57
CA ALA A 171 -7.11 -15.14 -2.49
C ALA A 171 -6.72 -15.98 -3.73
N ALA A 172 -6.54 -15.34 -4.89
CA ALA A 172 -6.16 -15.99 -6.15
C ALA A 172 -4.65 -16.20 -6.29
N ARG A 173 -3.93 -16.12 -5.16
CA ARG A 173 -2.48 -16.21 -5.06
C ARG A 173 -2.00 -17.65 -5.06
#